data_AF-A0A3E1P7T0-F1
#
_entry.id   AF-A0A3E1P7T0-F1
#
_cell.length_a   1.000
_cell.length_b   1.000
_cell.length_c   1.000
_cell.angle_alpha   90.00
_cell.angle_beta   90.00
_cell.angle_gamma   90.00
#
_symmetry.space_group_name_H-M   'P 1'
#
loop_
_entity.id
_entity.type
_entity.pdbx_description
1 polymer ?
#
loop_
_entity_poly.entity_id
_entity_poly.type
_entity_poly.pdbx_seq_one_letter_code
_entity_poly.pdbx_strand_id
1 'polypeptide(L)' 'MVNNPFSSFATTPPGDEVSKKYCAGCHGDQMQGGVATALIKTNWKSGGDRPLFPRWKNNLLVTALNTKK' A
#
# COMPACT_ATOMS: atom_id res chain seq x y z
N MET A 1 -25.76 -6.98 -31.11
CA MET A 1 -25.30 -7.48 -29.79
C MET A 1 -23.77 -7.50 -29.84
N VAL A 2 -23.09 -6.52 -29.26
CA VAL A 2 -21.61 -6.48 -29.25
C VAL A 2 -21.15 -7.05 -27.91
N ASN A 3 -20.51 -8.21 -27.94
CA ASN A 3 -19.86 -8.81 -26.79
C ASN A 3 -18.48 -8.14 -26.61
N ASN A 4 -18.30 -7.41 -25.51
CA ASN A 4 -17.05 -6.74 -25.15
C ASN A 4 -16.21 -7.66 -24.23
N PRO A 5 -15.13 -8.30 -24.72
CA PRO A 5 -14.35 -9.30 -23.96
C PRO A 5 -13.44 -8.71 -22.87
N PHE A 6 -13.50 -7.39 -22.62
CA PHE A 6 -12.61 -6.69 -21.68
C PHE A 6 -13.20 -6.47 -20.28
N SER A 7 -14.40 -6.96 -19.98
CA SER A 7 -14.96 -6.91 -18.61
C SER A 7 -14.62 -8.18 -17.83
N SER A 8 -13.34 -8.38 -17.56
CA SER A 8 -12.92 -9.31 -16.51
C SER A 8 -12.10 -8.49 -15.51
N PHE A 9 -12.80 -7.90 -14.54
CA PHE A 9 -12.14 -7.42 -13.33
C PHE A 9 -11.58 -8.67 -12.66
N ALA A 10 -10.31 -8.97 -12.94
CA ALA A 10 -9.58 -9.97 -12.16
C ALA A 10 -9.78 -9.60 -10.68
N THR A 11 -10.33 -10.53 -9.90
CA THR A 11 -10.45 -10.37 -8.45
C THR A 11 -9.04 -10.34 -7.88
N THR A 12 -8.47 -9.14 -7.79
CA THR A 12 -7.19 -8.92 -7.14
C THR A 12 -7.35 -9.35 -5.68
N PRO A 13 -6.50 -10.25 -5.17
CA PRO A 13 -6.60 -10.67 -3.78
C PRO A 13 -6.53 -9.45 -2.85
N PRO A 14 -7.25 -9.46 -1.73
CA PRO A 14 -7.11 -8.45 -0.70
C PRO A 14 -5.64 -8.23 -0.33
N GLY A 15 -5.23 -6.98 -0.20
CA GLY A 15 -3.82 -6.64 0.05
C GLY A 15 -3.29 -7.24 1.35
N ASP A 16 -4.15 -7.46 2.35
CA ASP A 16 -3.77 -8.10 3.60
C ASP A 16 -3.45 -9.59 3.43
N GLU A 17 -4.16 -10.29 2.54
CA GLU A 17 -3.86 -11.68 2.19
C GLU A 17 -2.48 -11.79 1.54
N VAL A 18 -2.21 -10.93 0.56
CA VAL A 18 -0.91 -10.87 -0.13
C VAL A 18 0.21 -10.55 0.87
N SER A 19 -0.02 -9.57 1.75
CA SER A 19 0.95 -9.14 2.76
C SER A 19 1.32 -10.26 3.72
N LYS A 20 0.31 -10.97 4.25
CA LYS A 20 0.52 -12.13 5.14
C LYS A 20 1.25 -13.27 4.42
N LYS A 21 0.84 -13.58 3.20
CA LYS A 21 1.35 -14.74 2.46
C LYS A 21 2.79 -14.59 2.00
N TYR A 22 3.19 -13.38 1.59
CA TYR A 22 4.46 -13.17 0.89
C TYR A 22 5.43 -12.23 1.59
N CYS A 23 4.98 -11.39 2.53
CA CYS A 23 5.82 -10.35 3.13
C CYS A 23 6.11 -10.62 4.62
N ALA A 24 5.13 -11.12 5.36
CA ALA A 24 5.20 -11.26 6.82
C ALA A 24 6.36 -12.14 7.29
N GLY A 25 6.74 -13.19 6.54
CA GLY A 25 7.82 -14.09 6.91
C GLY A 25 9.17 -13.38 7.15
N CYS A 26 9.45 -12.29 6.42
CA CYS A 26 10.67 -11.49 6.63
C CYS A 26 10.40 -10.18 7.39
N HIS A 27 9.24 -9.55 7.14
CA HIS A 27 8.93 -8.21 7.63
C HIS A 27 8.05 -8.18 8.90
N GLY A 28 7.68 -9.34 9.46
CA GLY A 28 6.81 -9.48 10.63
C GLY A 28 5.33 -9.33 10.28
N ASP A 29 4.44 -9.90 11.10
CA ASP A 29 2.99 -10.02 10.80
C ASP A 29 2.26 -8.68 10.64
N GLN A 30 2.75 -7.63 11.30
CA GLN A 30 2.24 -6.26 11.21
C GLN A 30 3.21 -5.37 10.44
N MET A 31 4.13 -5.94 9.65
CA MET A 31 5.15 -5.21 8.90
C MET A 31 6.08 -4.34 9.77
N GLN A 32 6.19 -4.68 11.06
CA GLN A 32 7.00 -4.01 12.08
C GLN A 32 8.51 -4.30 11.95
N GLY A 33 8.88 -5.21 11.07
CA GLY A 33 10.25 -5.69 10.87
C GLY A 33 10.55 -6.97 11.65
N GLY A 34 11.76 -7.47 11.47
CA GLY A 34 12.28 -8.70 12.06
C GLY A 34 13.59 -9.05 11.38
N VAL A 35 13.58 -10.10 10.56
CA VAL A 35 14.72 -10.45 9.69
C VAL A 35 15.00 -9.33 8.69
N ALA A 36 13.94 -8.74 8.12
CA ALA A 36 14.02 -7.57 7.26
C ALA A 36 13.52 -6.31 7.97
N THR A 37 13.86 -5.14 7.42
CA THR A 37 13.47 -3.84 7.99
C THR A 37 11.94 -3.64 8.02
N ALA A 38 11.44 -2.87 8.98
CA ALA A 38 10.03 -2.49 9.04
C ALA A 38 9.55 -1.83 7.74
N LEU A 39 8.31 -2.10 7.31
CA LEU A 39 7.67 -1.39 6.21
C LEU A 39 6.67 -0.34 6.71
N ILE A 40 6.24 -0.41 7.97
CA ILE A 40 5.47 0.68 8.59
C ILE A 40 6.46 1.68 9.20
N LYS A 41 7.00 2.56 8.36
CA LYS A 41 7.93 3.61 8.79
C LYS A 41 7.81 4.89 7.97
N THR A 42 8.24 5.98 8.57
CA THR A 42 8.21 7.32 7.95
C THR A 42 9.42 7.59 7.08
N ASN A 43 10.56 6.92 7.32
CA ASN A 43 11.79 7.08 6.55
C ASN A 43 12.09 5.80 5.75
N TRP A 44 12.23 5.94 4.43
CA TRP A 44 12.43 4.82 3.51
C TRP A 44 13.84 4.86 2.93
N LYS A 45 14.53 3.72 2.95
CA LYS A 45 15.87 3.59 2.36
C LYS A 45 15.83 3.73 0.84
N SER A 46 14.74 3.31 0.21
CA SER A 46 14.51 3.37 -1.24
C SER A 46 13.01 3.37 -1.55
N GLY A 47 12.62 3.99 -2.67
CA GLY A 47 11.27 3.86 -3.24
C GLY A 47 10.25 4.93 -2.82
N GLY A 48 10.67 5.94 -2.05
CA GLY A 48 9.82 7.10 -1.68
C GLY A 48 10.19 8.40 -2.40
N ASP A 49 11.29 8.39 -3.16
CA ASP A 49 11.93 9.50 -3.85
C ASP A 49 11.73 9.45 -5.38
N ARG A 50 11.10 8.38 -5.88
CA ARG A 50 10.83 8.21 -7.31
C ARG A 50 9.63 9.07 -7.73
N PRO A 51 9.73 9.89 -8.79
CA PRO A 51 8.61 10.73 -9.27
C PRO A 51 7.34 9.93 -9.61
N LEU A 52 7.49 8.68 -10.06
CA LEU A 52 6.40 7.77 -10.40
C LEU A 52 5.78 7.05 -9.19
N PHE A 53 6.45 7.09 -8.04
CA PHE A 53 5.96 6.56 -6.77
C PHE A 53 6.14 7.64 -5.70
N PRO A 54 5.42 8.78 -5.83
CA PRO A 54 5.47 9.80 -4.81
C PRO A 54 5.10 9.14 -3.48
N ARG A 55 5.72 9.58 -2.38
CA ARG A 55 5.24 9.21 -1.04
C ARG A 55 3.73 9.31 -1.07
N TRP A 56 3.05 8.22 -0.74
CA TRP A 56 1.60 8.15 -0.71
C TRP A 56 1.15 9.13 0.36
N LYS A 57 0.95 10.39 -0.02
CA LYS A 57 0.25 11.36 0.79
C LYS A 57 -1.18 10.87 0.70
N ASN A 58 -1.64 10.18 1.74
CA ASN A 58 -3.06 9.91 1.93
C ASN A 58 -3.77 11.28 2.01
N ASN A 59 -4.06 11.86 0.85
CA ASN A 59 -4.76 13.13 0.69
C ASN A 59 -6.26 13.01 1.06
N LEU A 60 -6.69 11.88 1.60
CA LEU A 60 -8.08 11.64 1.98
C LEU A 60 -8.42 11.98 3.43
N LEU A 61 -7.49 12.43 4.28
CA LEU A 61 -7.84 12.78 5.68
C LEU A 61 -7.19 14.04 6.28
N VAL A 62 -6.14 14.63 5.69
CA VAL A 62 -5.52 15.83 6.30
C VAL A 62 -6.34 17.10 6.04
N THR A 63 -7.03 17.20 4.90
CA THR A 63 -7.85 18.38 4.58
C THR A 63 -9.19 18.41 5.33
N ALA A 64 -9.67 17.26 5.83
CA ALA A 64 -10.93 17.15 6.57
C ALA A 64 -10.78 17.37 8.09
N LEU A 65 -9.56 17.33 8.63
CA LEU A 65 -9.29 17.55 10.07
C LEU A 65 -8.88 18.99 10.42
N ASN A 66 -8.58 19.83 9.42
CA ASN A 66 -8.10 21.20 9.65
C ASN A 66 -9.21 22.27 9.62
N THR A 67 -10.49 21.89 9.52
CA THR A 67 -11.61 22.82 9.65
C THR A 67 -12.26 22.74 11.03
N LYS A 68 -11.59 23.30 12.04
CA LYS A 68 -12.30 23.85 13.21
C LYS A 68 -11.65 25.14 13.71
N LYS A 69 -12.33 26.22 13.31
CA LYS A 69 -12.55 27.53 13.95
C LYS A 69 -11.40 28.54 13.96
#